data_AF-A0LZN9-F1
#
_entry.id   AF-A0LZN9-F1
#
_cell.length_a   1.000
_cell.length_b   1.000
_cell.length_c   1.000
_cell.angle_alpha   90.00
_cell.angle_beta   90.00
_cell.angle_gamma   90.00
#
_symmetry.space_group_name_H-M   'P 1'
#
loop_
_entity.id
_entity.type
_entity.pdbx_description
1 polymer ?
#
loop_
_entity_poly.entity_id
_entity_poly.type
_entity_poly.pdbx_seq_one_letter_code
_entity_poly.pdbx_strand_id
1 'polypeptide(L)'
;MNTKLTLTIEQEIIKRAKDYAKEKNRSLSDIIENYLKVLTKEEQKQKDKKLNPVVKSLKGSFKMPKNMDYKKELKNRLEEKYK
;
A
#
# COMPACT_ATOMS: atom_id res chain seq x y z
N MET A 1 18.23 -10.68 -3.74
CA MET A 1 19.41 -11.07 -2.93
C MET A 1 18.95 -11.21 -1.50
N ASN A 2 19.25 -12.32 -0.83
CA ASN A 2 18.88 -12.54 0.56
C ASN A 2 20.12 -12.27 1.42
N THR A 3 20.00 -11.41 2.42
CA THR A 3 21.10 -11.04 3.33
C THR A 3 20.71 -11.39 4.77
N LYS A 4 21.67 -11.87 5.56
CA LYS A 4 21.44 -12.19 6.97
C LYS A 4 21.46 -10.89 7.79
N LEU A 5 20.41 -10.67 8.57
CA LEU A 5 20.31 -9.57 9.53
C LEU A 5 20.53 -10.12 10.94
N THR A 6 21.52 -9.59 11.66
CA THR A 6 21.78 -9.92 13.06
C THR A 6 21.31 -8.77 13.94
N LEU A 7 20.41 -9.05 14.89
CA LEU A 7 19.84 -8.06 15.80
C LEU A 7 20.19 -8.42 17.24
N THR A 8 20.47 -7.41 18.05
CA THR A 8 20.63 -7.58 19.50
C THR A 8 19.29 -7.25 20.16
N ILE A 9 18.69 -8.24 20.82
CA ILE A 9 17.37 -8.15 21.46
C ILE A 9 17.47 -8.86 22.81
N GLU A 10 16.71 -8.40 23.80
CA GLU A 10 16.61 -9.04 25.10
C GLU A 10 16.17 -10.51 25.01
N GLN A 11 16.80 -11.37 25.81
CA GLN A 11 16.57 -12.82 25.78
C GLN A 11 15.13 -13.19 26.10
N GLU A 12 14.47 -12.48 27.03
CA GLU A 12 13.07 -12.73 27.38
C GLU A 12 12.13 -12.49 26.21
N ILE A 13 12.39 -11.44 25.42
CA ILE A 13 11.62 -11.10 24.23
C ILE A 13 11.81 -12.18 23.15
N ILE A 14 13.05 -12.65 22.94
CA ILE A 14 13.35 -13.72 21.97
C ILE A 14 12.56 -14.99 22.32
N LYS A 15 12.46 -15.34 23.61
CA LYS A 15 11.72 -16.53 24.07
C LYS A 15 10.24 -16.40 23.75
N ARG A 16 9.60 -15.31 24.19
CA ARG A 16 8.18 -15.03 23.92
C ARG A 16 7.87 -14.99 22.43
N ALA A 17 8.75 -14.41 21.63
CA ALA A 17 8.57 -14.31 20.18
C ALA A 17 8.68 -15.69 19.49
N LYS A 18 9.58 -16.56 19.93
CA LYS A 18 9.68 -17.94 19.43
C LYS A 18 8.47 -18.78 19.79
N ASP A 19 7.96 -18.66 21.01
CA ASP A 19 6.75 -19.36 21.45
C ASP A 19 5.55 -18.93 20.61
N TYR A 20 5.36 -17.62 20.42
CA TYR A 20 4.34 -17.08 19.53
C TYR A 20 4.46 -17.58 18.09
N ALA A 21 5.67 -17.60 17.54
CA ALA A 21 5.91 -18.08 16.18
C ALA A 21 5.53 -19.56 16.02
N LYS A 22 5.88 -20.38 17.02
CA LYS A 22 5.55 -21.80 17.07
C LYS A 22 4.04 -22.04 17.14
N GLU A 23 3.32 -21.31 18.01
CA GLU A 23 1.85 -21.39 18.08
C GLU A 23 1.18 -21.03 16.76
N LYS A 24 1.75 -20.10 16.00
CA LYS A 24 1.24 -19.69 14.69
C LYS A 24 1.77 -20.52 13.52
N ASN A 25 2.54 -21.59 13.77
CA ASN A 25 3.19 -22.41 12.75
C ASN A 25 4.00 -21.57 11.74
N ARG A 26 4.70 -20.53 12.21
CA ARG A 26 5.57 -19.68 11.38
C ARG A 26 6.97 -19.59 11.98
N SER A 27 7.96 -19.21 11.18
CA SER A 27 9.29 -18.90 11.72
C SER A 27 9.35 -17.46 12.23
N LEU A 28 10.24 -17.20 13.19
CA LEU A 28 10.49 -15.84 13.70
C LEU A 28 11.00 -14.92 12.58
N SER A 29 11.83 -15.46 11.68
CA SER A 29 12.33 -14.74 10.51
C SER A 29 11.20 -14.31 9.57
N ASP A 30 10.21 -15.18 9.30
CA ASP A 30 9.07 -14.85 8.45
C ASP A 30 8.23 -13.71 9.05
N ILE A 31 8.04 -13.71 10.37
CA ILE A 31 7.29 -12.68 11.07
C ILE A 31 7.99 -11.33 10.96
N ILE A 32 9.30 -11.30 11.24
CA ILE A 32 10.12 -10.08 11.16
C ILE A 32 10.17 -9.56 9.72
N GLU A 33 10.42 -10.43 8.74
CA GLU A 33 10.47 -10.05 7.33
C GLU A 33 9.14 -9.45 6.87
N ASN A 34 8.02 -10.06 7.24
CA ASN A 34 6.70 -9.55 6.89
C ASN A 34 6.42 -8.19 7.55
N TYR A 35 6.82 -8.01 8.81
CA TYR A 35 6.67 -6.73 9.50
C TYR A 35 7.47 -5.62 8.82
N LEU A 36 8.75 -5.89 8.50
CA LEU A 36 9.61 -4.95 7.78
C LEU A 36 9.06 -4.64 6.38
N LYS A 37 8.51 -5.64 5.67
CA LYS A 37 7.82 -5.42 4.38
C LYS A 37 6.66 -4.46 4.52
N VAL A 38 5.83 -4.58 5.56
CA VAL A 38 4.69 -3.67 5.77
C VAL A 38 5.17 -2.25 6.05
N LEU A 39 6.16 -2.08 6.94
CA LEU A 39 6.70 -0.77 7.30
C LEU A 39 7.30 -0.03 6.09
N THR A 40 8.10 -0.74 5.28
CA THR A 40 8.76 -0.16 4.10
C THR A 40 7.83 0.03 2.90
N LYS A 41 6.63 -0.57 2.90
CA LYS A 41 5.67 -0.49 1.78
C LYS A 41 5.05 0.89 1.62
N GLU A 42 4.90 1.66 2.70
CA GLU A 42 4.28 2.99 2.65
C GLU A 42 5.24 4.06 2.09
N GLU A 43 6.53 3.97 2.41
CA GLU A 43 7.56 4.84 1.82
C GLU A 43 7.70 4.65 0.30
N GLN A 44 7.47 3.43 -0.21
CA GLN A 44 7.48 3.17 -1.65
C GLN A 44 6.21 3.69 -2.38
N LYS A 45 5.06 3.77 -1.71
CA LYS A 45 3.82 4.29 -2.33
C LYS A 45 3.92 5.78 -2.65
N GLN A 46 4.73 6.54 -1.92
CA GLN A 46 4.95 7.96 -2.21
C GLN A 46 5.92 8.19 -3.37
N LYS A 47 6.83 7.25 -3.67
CA LYS A 47 7.89 7.50 -4.67
C LYS A 47 7.48 7.30 -6.11
N ASP A 48 6.56 6.40 -6.45
CA ASP A 48 6.10 6.27 -7.84
C ASP A 48 4.90 5.34 -7.94
N LYS A 49 3.69 5.83 -7.64
CA LYS A 49 2.55 5.31 -8.38
C LYS A 49 2.68 5.87 -9.80
N LYS A 50 3.51 5.22 -10.64
CA LYS A 50 3.52 5.47 -12.08
C LYS A 50 2.08 5.28 -12.55
N LEU A 51 1.40 6.40 -12.83
CA LEU A 51 0.09 6.39 -13.46
C LEU A 51 0.25 5.56 -14.75
N ASN A 52 -0.73 4.70 -15.03
CA ASN A 52 -0.79 4.00 -16.31
C ASN A 52 -0.56 5.03 -17.44
N PRO A 53 0.25 4.75 -18.47
CA PRO A 53 0.57 5.73 -19.53
C PRO A 53 -0.64 6.46 -20.10
N VAL A 54 -1.77 5.76 -20.25
CA VAL A 54 -3.05 6.33 -20.71
C VAL A 54 -3.64 7.30 -19.68
N VAL A 55 -3.62 6.92 -18.39
CA VAL A 55 -4.10 7.80 -17.32
C VAL A 55 -3.18 9.02 -17.17
N LYS A 56 -1.86 8.85 -17.39
CA LYS A 56 -0.89 9.95 -17.38
C LYS A 56 -1.14 10.92 -18.54
N SER A 57 -1.45 10.44 -19.75
CA SER A 57 -1.76 11.31 -20.89
C SER A 57 -3.10 12.03 -20.75
N LEU A 58 -4.06 11.43 -20.04
CA LEU A 58 -5.35 12.06 -19.74
C LEU A 58 -5.31 13.03 -18.55
N LYS A 59 -4.29 12.92 -17.68
CA LYS A 59 -4.14 13.82 -16.53
C LYS A 59 -3.85 15.24 -17.01
N GLY A 60 -4.81 16.15 -16.78
CA GLY A 60 -4.69 17.56 -17.15
C GLY A 60 -5.22 17.92 -18.54
N SER A 61 -5.73 16.95 -19.32
CA SER A 61 -6.41 17.23 -20.58
C SER A 61 -7.77 17.92 -20.37
N PHE A 62 -8.42 17.65 -19.24
CA PHE A 62 -9.67 18.29 -18.86
C PHE A 62 -9.41 19.57 -18.07
N LYS A 63 -9.94 20.69 -18.57
CA LYS A 63 -9.96 21.98 -17.87
C LYS A 63 -11.32 22.18 -17.22
N MET A 64 -11.36 22.10 -15.89
CA MET A 64 -12.60 22.23 -15.14
C MET A 64 -13.11 23.70 -15.19
N PRO A 65 -14.38 23.93 -15.53
CA PRO A 65 -15.02 25.24 -15.39
C PRO A 65 -15.08 25.64 -13.91
N LYS A 66 -14.85 26.92 -13.60
CA LYS A 66 -14.81 27.43 -12.21
C LYS A 66 -16.10 27.17 -11.41
N ASN A 67 -17.25 27.02 -12.08
CA ASN A 67 -18.56 26.87 -11.46
C ASN A 67 -19.19 25.48 -11.68
N MET A 68 -18.39 24.45 -11.98
CA MET A 68 -18.91 23.11 -12.23
C MET A 68 -19.13 22.32 -10.93
N ASP A 69 -20.36 21.91 -10.66
CA ASP A 69 -20.67 20.97 -9.58
C ASP A 69 -20.42 19.53 -10.06
N TYR A 70 -19.27 19.00 -9.65
CA TYR A 70 -18.83 17.65 -9.99
C TYR A 70 -19.86 16.57 -9.66
N LYS A 71 -20.55 16.67 -8.52
CA LYS A 71 -21.48 15.63 -8.08
C LYS A 71 -22.72 15.59 -8.96
N LYS A 72 -23.25 16.76 -9.31
CA LYS A 72 -24.42 16.89 -10.18
C LYS A 72 -24.12 16.36 -11.59
N GLU A 73 -22.99 16.75 -12.15
CA GLU A 73 -22.57 16.30 -13.49
C GLU A 73 -22.30 14.80 -13.54
N LEU A 74 -21.68 14.24 -12.50
CA LEU A 74 -21.46 12.80 -12.40
C LEU A 74 -22.78 12.02 -12.40
N LYS A 75 -23.77 12.49 -11.62
CA LYS A 75 -25.10 11.88 -11.56
C LYS A 75 -25.77 11.89 -12.94
N ASN A 76 -25.82 13.06 -13.58
CA ASN A 76 -26.43 13.21 -14.91
C ASN A 76 -25.80 12.25 -15.94
N ARG A 77 -24.47 12.16 -15.96
CA ARG A 77 -23.73 11.27 -16.89
C ARG A 77 -24.00 9.79 -16.63
N LEU A 78 -24.16 9.38 -15.38
CA LEU A 78 -24.51 8.00 -15.04
C LEU A 78 -25.95 7.71 -15.47
N GLU A 79 -26.88 8.62 -15.24
CA GLU A 79 -28.27 8.49 -15.70
C GLU A 79 -28.39 8.42 -17.23
N GLU A 80 -27.58 9.18 -17.98
CA GLU A 80 -27.49 9.07 -19.44
C GLU A 80 -26.88 7.75 -19.91
N LYS A 81 -25.84 7.26 -19.22
CA LYS A 81 -25.12 6.03 -19.61
C LYS A 81 -25.94 4.77 -19.39
N TYR A 82 -26.74 4.74 -18.34
CA TYR A 82 -27.54 3.58 -17.90
C TYR A 82 -29.03 3.72 -18.23
N LYS A 83 -29.39 4.72 -19.04
CA LYS A 83 -30.69 4.79 -19.73
C LYS A 83 -30.75 3.78 -20.87
#